data_AF-A0A481UF11-F1
#
_entry.id   AF-A0A481UF11-F1
#
_cell.length_a   1.000
_cell.length_b   1.000
_cell.length_c   1.000
_cell.angle_alpha   90.00
_cell.angle_beta   90.00
_cell.angle_gamma   90.00
#
_symmetry.space_group_name_H-M   'P 1'
#
loop_
_entity.id
_entity.type
_entity.pdbx_description
1 polymer ?
#
loop_
_entity_poly.entity_id
_entity_poly.type
_entity_poly.pdbx_seq_one_letter_code
_entity_poly.pdbx_strand_id
1 'polypeptide(L)'
;FSLLDSSELMLKGMGGLIFFVIFGGSLISWLVFPTPYLICLPMMMKLMVLLVILLGAWLGYLVSLVSLSDFSNTLKFNNLSFFFSSLWNLNYLSTFGVVYYFLSFGEKYNSLIDQGWSEYFGSQNIYLNLSSTSSLAQKLFFNNIKIFLTLFLIWICLMFI
;
A
#
# COMPACT_ATOMS: atom_id res chain seq x y z
N PHE A 1 -23.89 -35.88 12.24
CA PHE A 1 -24.38 -34.75 11.41
C PHE A 1 -25.38 -35.30 10.44
N SER A 2 -26.65 -35.02 10.72
CA SER A 2 -27.79 -35.33 9.87
C SER A 2 -27.59 -34.72 8.47
N LEU A 3 -27.87 -35.50 7.43
CA LEU A 3 -27.97 -35.07 6.02
C LEU A 3 -29.17 -34.12 5.77
N LEU A 4 -29.59 -33.36 6.78
CA LEU A 4 -30.79 -32.53 6.79
C LEU A 4 -30.47 -31.02 6.74
N ASP A 5 -29.24 -30.64 6.38
CA ASP A 5 -28.88 -29.22 6.23
C ASP A 5 -28.65 -28.78 4.78
N SER A 6 -29.60 -27.95 4.35
CA SER A 6 -29.52 -26.75 3.49
C SER A 6 -29.17 -26.88 1.99
N SER A 7 -30.18 -26.54 1.18
CA SER A 7 -30.17 -26.22 -0.27
C SER A 7 -29.47 -27.22 -1.20
N GLU A 8 -30.23 -27.81 -2.12
CA GLU A 8 -29.68 -28.73 -3.15
C GLU A 8 -28.53 -28.11 -3.95
N LEU A 9 -28.54 -26.78 -4.16
CA LEU A 9 -27.50 -26.06 -4.88
C LEU A 9 -26.14 -26.12 -4.16
N MET A 10 -26.13 -25.94 -2.83
CA MET A 10 -24.91 -26.02 -2.04
C MET A 10 -24.37 -27.46 -2.00
N LEU A 11 -25.26 -28.44 -1.83
CA LEU A 11 -24.88 -29.86 -1.83
C LEU A 11 -24.29 -30.30 -3.18
N LYS A 12 -24.86 -29.84 -4.31
CA LYS A 12 -24.29 -30.07 -5.65
C LYS A 12 -22.89 -29.46 -5.79
N GLY A 13 -22.68 -28.25 -5.27
CA GLY A 13 -21.37 -27.58 -5.28
C GLY A 13 -20.32 -28.31 -4.42
N MET A 14 -20.65 -28.64 -3.17
CA MET A 14 -19.74 -29.35 -2.27
C MET A 14 -19.42 -30.76 -2.78
N GLY A 15 -20.40 -31.47 -3.35
CA GLY A 15 -20.20 -32.79 -3.95
C GLY A 15 -19.23 -32.77 -5.14
N GLY A 16 -19.35 -31.76 -6.01
CA GLY A 16 -18.40 -31.56 -7.11
C GLY A 16 -16.97 -31.32 -6.61
N LEU A 17 -16.80 -30.51 -5.57
CA LEU A 17 -15.48 -30.24 -4.98
C LEU A 17 -14.85 -31.51 -4.38
N ILE A 18 -15.62 -32.33 -3.65
CA ILE A 18 -15.11 -33.59 -3.07
C ILE A 18 -14.61 -34.53 -4.17
N PHE A 19 -15.35 -34.64 -5.28
CA PHE A 19 -14.93 -35.47 -6.42
C PHE A 19 -13.59 -34.99 -6.98
N PHE A 20 -13.43 -33.68 -7.19
CA PHE A 20 -12.16 -33.13 -7.69
C PHE A 20 -10.99 -33.30 -6.73
N VAL A 21 -11.20 -33.25 -5.41
CA VAL A 21 -10.11 -33.47 -4.46
C VAL A 21 -9.58 -34.90 -4.54
N ILE A 22 -10.45 -35.90 -4.71
CA ILE A 22 -10.07 -37.32 -4.76
C ILE A 22 -9.32 -37.64 -6.07
N PHE A 23 -9.84 -37.21 -7.22
CA PHE A 23 -9.26 -37.54 -8.53
C PHE A 23 -8.19 -36.55 -9.00
N GLY A 24 -8.29 -35.28 -8.60
CA GLY A 24 -7.43 -34.21 -9.09
C GLY A 24 -5.97 -34.41 -8.72
N GLY A 25 -5.68 -34.82 -7.47
CA GLY A 25 -4.31 -35.02 -7.02
C GLY A 25 -3.57 -36.10 -7.80
N SER A 26 -4.21 -37.25 -8.06
CA SER A 26 -3.61 -38.35 -8.82
C SER A 26 -3.43 -37.99 -10.30
N LEU A 27 -4.47 -37.40 -10.93
CA LEU A 27 -4.40 -36.98 -12.33
C LEU A 27 -3.31 -35.93 -12.57
N ILE A 28 -3.21 -34.91 -11.72
CA ILE A 28 -2.20 -33.86 -11.84
C ILE A 28 -0.80 -34.43 -11.63
N SER A 29 -0.61 -35.34 -10.67
CA SER A 29 0.69 -35.97 -10.43
C SER A 29 1.21 -36.74 -11.65
N TRP A 30 0.33 -37.44 -12.37
CA TRP A 30 0.68 -38.17 -13.58
C TRP A 30 0.96 -37.25 -14.77
N LEU A 31 0.26 -36.12 -14.89
CA LEU A 31 0.48 -35.16 -15.96
C LEU A 31 1.76 -34.34 -15.76
N VAL A 32 2.04 -33.90 -14.53
CA VAL A 32 3.17 -33.01 -14.23
C VAL A 32 4.49 -33.77 -14.10
N PHE A 33 4.47 -35.01 -13.61
CA PHE A 33 5.67 -35.82 -13.41
C PHE A 33 5.67 -37.07 -14.32
N PRO A 34 6.02 -36.94 -15.61
CA PRO A 34 6.06 -38.08 -16.53
C PRO A 34 7.16 -39.10 -16.18
N THR A 35 8.19 -38.69 -15.43
CA THR A 35 9.27 -39.58 -14.94
C THR A 35 9.31 -39.55 -13.40
N PRO A 36 8.89 -40.63 -12.71
CA PRO A 36 8.92 -40.67 -11.26
C PRO A 36 10.36 -40.74 -10.75
N TYR A 37 10.77 -39.78 -9.91
CA TYR A 37 12.06 -39.81 -9.23
C TYR A 37 11.99 -40.71 -7.98
N LEU A 38 12.80 -41.77 -7.94
CA LEU A 38 12.85 -42.68 -6.80
C LEU A 38 13.82 -42.15 -5.74
N ILE A 39 13.28 -41.79 -4.57
CA ILE A 39 14.07 -41.29 -3.43
C ILE A 39 14.25 -42.43 -2.42
N CYS A 40 15.49 -42.92 -2.26
CA CYS A 40 15.85 -43.92 -1.26
C CYS A 40 16.06 -43.25 0.11
N LEU A 41 15.02 -43.23 0.95
CA LEU A 41 15.07 -42.73 2.33
C LEU A 41 15.05 -43.89 3.32
N PRO A 42 15.73 -43.79 4.48
CA PRO A 42 15.57 -44.75 5.57
C PRO A 42 14.12 -44.79 6.04
N MET A 43 13.68 -45.96 6.53
CA MET A 43 12.26 -46.25 6.81
C MET A 43 11.60 -45.19 7.71
N MET A 44 12.35 -44.67 8.70
CA MET A 44 11.86 -43.62 9.60
C MET A 44 11.47 -42.35 8.83
N MET A 45 12.33 -41.84 7.94
CA MET A 45 12.07 -40.62 7.17
C MET A 45 10.91 -40.80 6.19
N LYS A 46 10.78 -41.99 5.58
CA LYS A 46 9.70 -42.28 4.63
C LYS A 46 8.30 -42.21 5.28
N LEU A 47 8.19 -42.52 6.57
CA LEU A 47 6.93 -42.52 7.30
C LEU A 47 6.67 -41.25 8.14
N MET A 48 7.62 -40.31 8.23
CA MET A 48 7.49 -39.13 9.10
C MET A 48 6.25 -38.30 8.84
N VAL A 49 5.87 -38.10 7.57
CA VAL A 49 4.72 -37.26 7.21
C VAL A 49 3.43 -37.84 7.80
N LEU A 50 3.23 -39.16 7.67
CA LEU A 50 2.07 -39.83 8.24
C LEU A 50 2.05 -39.75 9.76
N LEU A 51 3.21 -39.94 10.40
CA LEU A 51 3.33 -39.83 11.86
C LEU A 51 2.99 -38.43 12.36
N VAL A 52 3.50 -37.37 11.71
CA VAL A 52 3.20 -35.98 12.08
C VAL A 52 1.73 -35.63 11.89
N ILE A 53 1.08 -36.12 10.82
CA ILE A 53 -0.36 -35.90 10.59
C ILE A 53 -1.18 -36.56 11.71
N LEU A 54 -0.88 -37.82 12.05
CA LEU A 54 -1.60 -38.54 13.11
C LEU A 54 -1.39 -37.90 14.48
N LEU A 55 -0.15 -37.49 14.80
CA LEU A 55 0.14 -36.78 16.04
C LEU A 55 -0.56 -35.41 16.08
N GLY A 56 -0.58 -34.68 14.97
CA GLY A 56 -1.28 -33.39 14.87
C GLY A 56 -2.79 -33.53 15.07
N ALA A 57 -3.42 -34.55 14.46
CA ALA A 57 -4.83 -34.85 14.66
C ALA A 57 -5.14 -35.25 16.11
N TRP A 58 -4.28 -36.07 16.72
CA TRP A 58 -4.40 -36.47 18.13
C TRP A 58 -4.30 -35.27 19.08
N LEU A 59 -3.28 -34.41 18.90
CA LEU A 59 -3.12 -33.20 19.69
C LEU A 59 -4.27 -32.22 19.49
N GLY A 60 -4.72 -32.02 18.25
CA GLY A 60 -5.88 -31.18 17.94
C GLY A 60 -7.16 -31.68 18.62
N TYR A 61 -7.38 -32.99 18.65
CA TYR A 61 -8.49 -33.60 19.37
C TYR A 61 -8.39 -33.35 20.88
N LEU A 62 -7.22 -33.54 21.49
CA LEU A 62 -7.00 -33.24 22.91
C LEU A 62 -7.27 -31.77 23.24
N VAL A 63 -6.85 -30.84 22.36
CA VAL A 63 -7.12 -29.41 22.53
C VAL A 63 -8.62 -29.10 22.41
N SER A 64 -9.34 -29.78 21.52
CA SER A 64 -10.79 -29.58 21.34
C SER A 64 -11.64 -30.06 22.53
N LEU A 65 -11.11 -31.01 23.32
CA LEU A 65 -11.78 -31.52 24.52
C LEU A 65 -11.58 -30.64 25.76
N VAL A 66 -10.72 -29.62 25.70
CA VAL A 66 -10.55 -28.67 26.80
C VAL A 66 -11.89 -27.96 27.02
N SER A 67 -12.44 -28.15 28.21
CA SER A 67 -13.77 -27.65 28.55
C SER A 67 -13.72 -26.15 28.80
N LEU A 68 -14.86 -25.47 28.60
CA LEU A 68 -15.03 -24.04 28.93
C LEU A 68 -14.82 -23.72 30.43
N SER A 69 -14.80 -24.74 31.29
CA SER A 69 -14.64 -24.61 32.75
C SER A 69 -13.20 -24.70 33.26
N ASP A 70 -12.23 -25.03 32.41
CA ASP A 70 -10.84 -25.09 32.83
C ASP A 70 -10.29 -23.67 33.02
N PHE A 71 -9.72 -23.38 34.21
CA PHE A 71 -9.03 -22.11 34.48
C PHE A 71 -8.03 -21.83 33.36
N SER A 72 -8.35 -20.81 32.57
CA SER A 72 -7.77 -20.53 31.26
C SER A 72 -6.24 -20.44 31.32
N ASN A 73 -5.55 -21.51 30.95
CA ASN A 73 -4.11 -21.49 30.71
C ASN A 73 -3.74 -20.48 29.61
N THR A 74 -4.71 -20.09 28.76
CA THR A 74 -4.58 -18.97 27.82
C THR A 74 -4.36 -17.63 28.53
N LEU A 75 -5.03 -17.35 29.66
CA LEU A 75 -4.80 -16.13 30.44
C LEU A 75 -3.38 -16.05 30.99
N LYS A 76 -2.76 -17.20 31.33
CA LYS A 76 -1.35 -17.24 31.80
C LYS A 76 -0.36 -16.91 30.67
N PHE A 77 -0.67 -17.31 29.43
CA PHE A 77 0.15 -17.05 28.24
C PHE A 77 -0.50 -16.03 27.28
N ASN A 78 -1.14 -15.00 27.84
CA ASN A 78 -1.88 -14.01 27.05
C ASN A 78 -1.02 -13.27 26.01
N ASN A 79 0.26 -13.01 26.31
CA ASN A 79 1.13 -12.33 25.35
C ASN A 79 1.42 -13.20 24.12
N LEU A 80 1.61 -14.50 24.33
CA LEU A 80 1.85 -15.45 23.24
C LEU A 80 0.57 -15.71 22.43
N SER A 81 -0.57 -15.88 23.11
CA SER A 81 -1.86 -16.05 22.43
C SER A 81 -2.25 -14.81 21.62
N PHE A 82 -2.01 -13.61 22.15
CA PHE A 82 -2.24 -12.35 21.45
C PHE A 82 -1.30 -12.16 20.25
N PHE A 83 -0.04 -12.61 20.36
CA PHE A 83 0.90 -12.55 19.24
C PHE A 83 0.48 -13.47 18.09
N PHE A 84 0.03 -14.70 18.38
CA PHE A 84 -0.47 -15.60 17.34
C PHE A 84 -1.81 -15.15 16.77
N SER A 85 -2.72 -14.61 17.59
CA SER A 85 -4.03 -14.15 17.14
C SER A 85 -3.97 -12.89 16.27
N SER A 86 -3.02 -12.00 16.53
CA SER A 86 -2.79 -10.78 15.74
C SER A 86 -1.99 -11.02 14.44
N LEU A 87 -1.90 -12.28 13.97
CA LEU A 87 -1.10 -12.67 12.80
C LEU A 87 0.33 -12.13 12.90
N TRP A 88 1.02 -12.43 14.00
CA TRP A 88 2.39 -11.97 14.28
C TRP A 88 2.58 -10.46 14.11
N ASN A 89 1.54 -9.67 14.38
CA ASN A 89 1.55 -8.21 14.23
C ASN A 89 1.86 -7.74 12.78
N LEU A 90 1.72 -8.62 11.77
CA LEU A 90 2.07 -8.32 10.37
C LEU A 90 1.23 -7.17 9.79
N ASN A 91 -0.06 -7.14 10.11
CA ASN A 91 -0.96 -6.08 9.65
C ASN A 91 -0.48 -4.70 10.15
N TYR A 92 -0.02 -4.60 11.39
CA TYR A 92 0.47 -3.35 11.96
C TYR A 92 1.82 -2.92 11.38
N LEU A 93 2.73 -3.87 11.13
CA LEU A 93 4.00 -3.58 10.48
C LEU A 93 3.80 -3.08 9.04
N SER A 94 2.92 -3.74 8.28
CA SER A 94 2.66 -3.40 6.88
C SER A 94 1.96 -2.05 6.70
N THR A 95 1.06 -1.68 7.62
CA THR A 95 0.27 -0.45 7.51
C THR A 95 0.98 0.76 8.10
N PHE A 96 1.47 0.68 9.35
CA PHE A 96 2.03 1.85 10.01
C PHE A 96 3.41 2.26 9.47
N GLY A 97 4.28 1.29 9.18
CA GLY A 97 5.63 1.59 8.71
C GLY A 97 5.65 2.19 7.30
N VAL A 98 4.79 1.70 6.40
CA VAL A 98 4.80 2.11 4.99
C VAL A 98 4.08 3.44 4.79
N VAL A 99 2.92 3.63 5.41
CA VAL A 99 2.05 4.79 5.12
C VAL A 99 2.62 6.10 5.69
N TYR A 100 3.25 6.07 6.86
CA TYR A 100 3.75 7.27 7.52
C TYR A 100 4.82 8.01 6.70
N TYR A 101 5.78 7.28 6.12
CA TYR A 101 6.85 7.90 5.35
C TYR A 101 6.30 8.59 4.10
N PHE A 102 5.44 7.92 3.32
CA PHE A 102 4.85 8.54 2.12
C PHE A 102 4.04 9.79 2.45
N LEU A 103 3.26 9.78 3.54
CA LEU A 103 2.50 10.96 3.97
C LEU A 103 3.42 12.13 4.36
N SER A 104 4.47 11.87 5.16
CA SER A 104 5.41 12.91 5.58
C SER A 104 6.18 13.53 4.40
N PHE A 105 6.47 12.74 3.36
CA PHE A 105 7.05 13.26 2.13
C PHE A 105 6.04 14.05 1.31
N GLY A 106 4.78 13.61 1.25
CA GLY A 106 3.70 14.34 0.58
C GLY A 106 3.49 15.74 1.15
N GLU A 107 3.50 15.89 2.48
CA GLU A 107 3.36 17.20 3.13
C GLU A 107 4.53 18.15 2.78
N LYS A 108 5.76 17.64 2.77
CA LYS A 108 6.93 18.43 2.38
C LYS A 108 6.89 18.83 0.90
N TYR A 109 6.39 17.95 0.03
CA TYR A 109 6.19 18.27 -1.38
C TYR A 109 5.18 19.40 -1.56
N ASN A 110 4.01 19.29 -0.93
CA ASN A 110 2.95 20.28 -1.06
C ASN A 110 3.39 21.67 -0.54
N SER A 111 4.03 21.72 0.63
CA SER A 111 4.46 23.00 1.23
C SER A 111 5.64 23.66 0.51
N LEU A 112 6.67 22.89 0.15
CA LEU A 112 7.88 23.47 -0.43
C LEU A 112 7.76 23.70 -1.94
N ILE A 113 7.19 22.75 -2.67
CA ILE A 113 7.19 22.78 -4.13
C ILE A 113 5.94 23.50 -4.62
N ASP A 114 4.75 23.02 -4.27
CA ASP A 114 3.50 23.57 -4.79
C ASP A 114 3.24 24.96 -4.21
N GLN A 115 3.13 25.09 -2.89
CA GLN A 115 2.86 26.39 -2.24
C GLN A 115 4.09 27.32 -2.17
N GLY A 116 5.30 26.78 -2.25
CA GLY A 116 6.54 27.55 -2.13
C GLY A 116 7.10 27.99 -3.48
N TRP A 117 7.95 27.14 -4.07
CA TRP A 117 8.71 27.47 -5.28
C TRP A 117 7.82 27.76 -6.49
N SER A 118 6.73 27.02 -6.67
CA SER A 118 5.86 27.21 -7.84
C SER A 118 5.12 28.55 -7.80
N GLU A 119 4.67 29.01 -6.63
CA GLU A 119 4.06 30.32 -6.47
C GLU A 119 5.09 31.45 -6.60
N TYR A 120 6.30 31.25 -6.05
CA TYR A 120 7.38 32.22 -6.14
C TYR A 120 7.86 32.43 -7.58
N PHE A 121 8.01 31.38 -8.38
CA PHE A 121 8.36 31.54 -9.80
C PHE A 121 7.16 31.86 -10.69
N GLY A 122 5.96 31.53 -10.23
CA GLY A 122 4.71 31.75 -10.95
C GLY A 122 4.07 33.09 -10.62
N SER A 123 2.79 33.03 -10.26
CA SER A 123 1.87 34.16 -10.29
C SER A 123 2.21 35.27 -9.28
N GLN A 124 2.71 34.95 -8.08
CA GLN A 124 2.93 35.96 -7.03
C GLN A 124 4.05 36.94 -7.43
N ASN A 125 5.20 36.42 -7.87
CA ASN A 125 6.33 37.28 -8.22
C ASN A 125 6.10 37.99 -9.56
N ILE A 126 5.41 37.36 -10.50
CA ILE A 126 4.97 38.03 -11.74
C ILE A 126 4.04 39.20 -11.42
N TYR A 127 3.06 39.03 -10.52
CA TYR A 127 2.17 40.11 -10.10
C TYR A 127 2.93 41.26 -9.42
N LEU A 128 3.90 40.95 -8.54
CA LEU A 128 4.74 41.96 -7.89
C LEU A 128 5.62 42.73 -8.90
N ASN A 129 6.18 42.05 -9.90
CA ASN A 129 6.94 42.72 -10.95
C ASN A 129 6.05 43.58 -11.86
N LEU A 130 4.86 43.12 -12.24
CA LEU A 130 3.94 43.90 -13.07
C LEU A 130 3.38 45.13 -12.33
N SER A 131 3.06 45.00 -11.04
CA SER A 131 2.60 46.13 -10.22
C SER A 131 3.71 47.16 -9.99
N SER A 132 4.95 46.75 -9.74
CA SER A 132 6.07 47.68 -9.59
C SER A 132 6.41 48.40 -10.90
N THR A 133 6.47 47.68 -12.02
CA THR A 133 6.72 48.27 -13.36
C THR A 133 5.61 49.22 -13.81
N SER A 134 4.34 48.87 -13.59
CA SER A 134 3.22 49.78 -13.89
C SER A 134 3.25 51.04 -13.04
N SER A 135 3.61 50.96 -11.75
CA SER A 135 3.75 52.14 -10.89
C SER A 135 4.89 53.08 -11.34
N LEU A 136 5.99 52.52 -11.85
CA LEU A 136 7.10 53.27 -12.45
C LEU A 136 6.68 53.93 -13.76
N ALA A 137 5.99 53.20 -14.63
CA ALA A 137 5.47 53.74 -15.88
C ALA A 137 4.49 54.90 -15.63
N GLN A 138 3.61 54.76 -14.64
CA GLN A 138 2.67 55.83 -14.28
C GLN A 138 3.39 57.11 -13.83
N LYS A 139 4.47 57.00 -13.05
CA LYS A 139 5.30 58.17 -12.66
C LYS A 139 5.98 58.83 -13.85
N LEU A 140 6.46 58.04 -14.82
CA LEU A 140 7.02 58.58 -16.07
C LEU A 140 5.96 59.35 -16.86
N PHE A 141 4.75 58.79 -16.99
CA PHE A 141 3.65 59.46 -17.68
C PHE A 141 3.18 60.74 -17.00
N PHE A 142 3.25 60.86 -15.67
CA PHE A 142 2.93 62.13 -15.01
C PHE A 142 3.95 63.26 -15.32
N ASN A 143 5.18 62.92 -15.71
CA ASN A 143 6.21 63.90 -16.09
C ASN A 143 6.22 64.24 -17.59
N ASN A 144 5.19 63.85 -18.35
CA ASN A 144 5.12 63.93 -19.81
C ASN A 144 5.54 65.28 -20.40
N ILE A 145 5.07 66.41 -19.86
CA ILE A 145 5.37 67.74 -20.42
C ILE A 145 6.87 68.04 -20.43
N LYS A 146 7.56 67.72 -19.32
CA LYS A 146 9.00 68.01 -19.17
C LYS A 146 9.82 67.18 -20.16
N ILE A 147 9.45 65.91 -20.34
CA ILE A 147 10.11 64.97 -21.27
C ILE A 147 9.87 65.39 -22.72
N PHE A 148 8.64 65.79 -23.05
CA PHE A 148 8.29 66.22 -24.41
C PHE A 148 9.07 67.48 -24.81
N LEU A 149 9.21 68.45 -23.90
CA LEU A 149 9.98 69.67 -24.12
C LEU A 149 11.48 69.39 -24.33
N THR A 150 12.06 68.48 -23.54
CA THR A 150 13.48 68.11 -23.72
C THR A 150 13.73 67.37 -25.03
N LEU A 151 12.79 66.51 -25.48
CA LEU A 151 12.87 65.85 -26.78
C LEU A 151 12.76 66.85 -27.94
N PHE A 152 11.86 67.84 -27.83
CA PHE A 152 11.70 68.88 -28.84
C PHE A 152 12.96 69.72 -29.01
N LEU A 153 13.64 70.07 -27.90
CA LEU A 153 14.92 70.78 -27.94
C LEU A 153 16.03 69.97 -28.63
N ILE A 154 16.15 68.68 -28.30
CA ILE A 154 17.12 67.79 -28.96
C ILE A 154 16.85 67.71 -30.47
N TRP A 155 15.58 67.62 -30.86
CA TRP A 155 15.21 67.59 -32.28
C TRP A 155 15.57 68.89 -33.01
N ILE A 156 15.35 70.05 -32.40
CA ILE A 156 15.79 71.33 -32.97
C ILE A 156 17.31 71.35 -33.14
N CYS A 157 18.08 70.93 -32.14
CA CYS A 157 19.54 70.85 -32.26
C CYS A 157 19.99 69.93 -33.39
N LEU A 158 19.30 68.80 -33.59
CA LEU A 158 19.56 67.89 -34.71
C LEU A 158 19.22 68.51 -36.08
N MET A 159 18.26 69.43 -36.16
CA MET A 159 17.92 70.13 -37.42
C MET A 159 18.91 71.25 -37.75
N PHE A 160 19.67 71.73 -36.75
CA PHE A 160 20.74 72.72 -36.93
C PHE A 160 22.10 72.11 -37.27
N ILE A 161 22.27 70.81 -37.05
CA ILE A 161 23.42 70.00 -37.51
C ILE A 161 23.11 69.46 -38.90
#